data_AF-M4ZHB1-F1
#
_entry.id   AF-M4ZHB1-F1
#
_cell.length_a   1.000
_cell.length_b   1.000
_cell.length_c   1.000
_cell.angle_alpha   90.00
_cell.angle_beta   90.00
_cell.angle_gamma   90.00
#
_symmetry.space_group_name_H-M   'P 1'
#
loop_
_entity.id
_entity.type
_entity.pdbx_description
1 polymer ?
#
loop_
_entity_poly.entity_id
_entity_poly.type
_entity_poly.pdbx_seq_one_letter_code
_entity_poly.pdbx_strand_id
1 'polypeptide(L)' 'MRNWQVERRKRTRHLIELGGLVVKAGLVSLTGDRATIFGALLWVAEKLQSDQSERARALWAAKGKYALEND' A
#
# COMPACT_ATOMS: atom_id res chain seq x y z
N MET A 1 30.78 2.22 0.73
CA MET A 1 29.85 1.18 0.23
C MET A 1 29.58 1.46 -1.25
N ARG A 2 29.55 0.47 -2.15
CA ARG A 2 29.31 0.74 -3.59
C ARG A 2 27.88 1.24 -3.78
N ASN A 3 27.67 2.26 -4.62
CA ASN A 3 26.40 2.97 -4.74
C ASN A 3 25.20 2.02 -5.01
N TRP A 4 25.40 1.00 -5.86
CA TRP A 4 24.37 0.00 -6.17
C TRP A 4 23.88 -0.81 -4.95
N GLN A 5 24.73 -1.05 -3.95
CA GLN A 5 24.35 -1.81 -2.75
C GLN A 5 23.42 -0.98 -1.86
N VAL A 6 23.67 0.32 -1.79
CA VAL A 6 22.82 1.27 -1.06
C VAL A 6 21.44 1.33 -1.72
N GLU A 7 21.40 1.47 -3.04
CA GLU A 7 20.14 1.51 -3.80
C GLU A 7 19.34 0.20 -3.70
N ARG A 8 20.01 -0.96 -3.75
CA ARG A 8 19.33 -2.26 -3.55
C ARG A 8 18.73 -2.39 -2.15
N ARG A 9 19.43 -1.92 -1.11
CA ARG A 9 18.92 -1.95 0.26
C ARG A 9 17.72 -1.03 0.44
N LYS A 10 17.77 0.18 -0.12
CA LYS A 10 16.62 1.11 -0.12
C LYS A 10 15.41 0.49 -0.82
N ARG A 11 15.59 -0.07 -2.02
CA ARG A 11 14.52 -0.74 -2.77
C ARG A 11 13.92 -1.92 -1.99
N THR A 12 14.77 -2.78 -1.40
CA THR A 12 14.31 -3.94 -0.63
C THR A 12 13.51 -3.50 0.58
N ARG A 13 14.01 -2.51 1.33
CA ARG A 13 13.31 -1.94 2.49
C ARG A 13 11.94 -1.37 2.09
N HIS A 14 11.91 -0.56 1.03
CA HIS A 14 10.68 0.02 0.53
C HIS A 14 9.64 -1.04 0.14
N LEU A 15 10.04 -2.10 -0.56
CA LEU A 15 9.13 -3.20 -0.93
C LEU A 15 8.63 -3.97 0.30
N ILE A 16 9.46 -4.14 1.33
CA ILE A 16 9.06 -4.77 2.59
C ILE A 16 8.07 -3.89 3.33
N GLU A 17 8.30 -2.57 3.40
CA GLU A 17 7.38 -1.61 4.03
C GLU A 17 6.01 -1.66 3.34
N LEU A 18 5.97 -1.65 2.00
CA LEU A 18 4.72 -1.79 1.24
C LEU A 18 4.02 -3.14 1.50
N GLY A 19 4.79 -4.24 1.55
CA GLY A 19 4.24 -5.56 1.90
C GLY A 19 3.69 -5.61 3.32
N GLY A 20 4.34 -4.93 4.27
CA GLY A 20 3.89 -4.82 5.65
C GLY A 20 2.53 -4.12 5.78
N LEU A 21 2.24 -3.12 4.94
CA LEU A 21 0.93 -2.46 4.93
C LEU A 21 -0.21 -3.41 4.55
N VAL A 22 0.04 -4.37 3.64
CA VAL A 22 -0.95 -5.38 3.25
C VAL A 22 -1.30 -6.30 4.43
N VAL A 23 -0.30 -6.66 5.24
CA VAL A 23 -0.48 -7.46 6.45
C VAL A 23 -1.18 -6.67 7.55
N LYS A 24 -0.73 -5.44 7.84
CA LYS A 24 -1.32 -4.56 8.87
C LYS A 24 -2.79 -4.23 8.56
N ALA A 25 -3.14 -4.08 7.28
CA ALA A 25 -4.53 -3.90 6.86
C ALA A 25 -5.40 -5.17 6.96
N GLY A 26 -4.84 -6.30 7.41
CA GLY A 26 -5.54 -7.58 7.55
C GLY A 26 -5.87 -8.27 6.23
N LEU A 27 -5.38 -7.77 5.09
CA LEU A 27 -5.79 -8.31 3.79
C LEU A 27 -5.34 -9.75 3.59
N VAL A 28 -4.19 -10.14 4.13
CA VAL A 28 -3.69 -11.51 4.05
C VAL A 28 -4.60 -12.49 4.78
N SER A 29 -5.09 -12.13 5.98
CA SER A 29 -5.99 -13.00 6.74
C SER A 29 -7.42 -13.00 6.19
N LEU A 30 -7.87 -11.88 5.60
CA LEU A 30 -9.23 -11.73 5.10
C LEU A 30 -9.48 -12.33 3.72
N THR A 31 -8.48 -12.41 2.85
CA THR A 31 -8.67 -12.78 1.44
C THR A 31 -8.09 -14.14 1.05
N GLY A 32 -7.09 -14.64 1.79
CA GLY A 32 -6.51 -15.98 1.59
C GLY A 32 -5.72 -16.20 0.29
N ASP A 33 -5.86 -15.34 -0.73
CA ASP A 33 -5.15 -15.46 -1.99
C ASP A 33 -4.63 -14.11 -2.55
N ARG A 34 -3.60 -14.21 -3.40
CA ARG A 34 -2.94 -13.04 -4.00
C ARG A 34 -3.79 -12.36 -5.08
N ALA A 35 -4.65 -13.10 -5.76
CA ALA A 35 -5.43 -12.59 -6.89
C ALA A 35 -6.49 -11.59 -6.40
N THR A 36 -7.13 -11.89 -5.28
CA THR A 36 -8.14 -11.06 -4.62
C THR A 36 -7.52 -9.76 -4.10
N ILE A 37 -6.35 -9.83 -3.42
CA ILE A 37 -5.60 -8.63 -3.00
C ILE A 37 -5.25 -7.78 -4.22
N PHE A 38 -4.75 -8.41 -5.28
CA PHE A 38 -4.37 -7.69 -6.50
C PHE A 38 -5.57 -7.03 -7.17
N GLY A 39 -6.71 -7.72 -7.28
CA GLY A 39 -7.96 -7.15 -7.80
C GLY A 39 -8.44 -5.93 -6.99
N ALA A 40 -8.36 -5.99 -5.67
CA ALA A 40 -8.69 -4.85 -4.81
C ALA A 40 -7.75 -3.65 -5.04
N LEU A 41 -6.45 -3.90 -5.22
CA LEU A 41 -5.48 -2.84 -5.53
C LEU A 41 -5.69 -2.25 -6.94
N LEU A 42 -6.13 -3.06 -7.91
CA LEU A 42 -6.50 -2.57 -9.23
C LEU A 42 -7.72 -1.64 -9.15
N TRP A 43 -8.75 -2.00 -8.38
CA TRP A 43 -9.91 -1.14 -8.16
C TRP A 43 -9.52 0.21 -7.53
N VAL A 44 -8.59 0.19 -6.57
CA VAL A 44 -8.01 1.42 -5.98
C VAL A 44 -7.31 2.26 -7.05
N ALA A 45 -6.51 1.64 -7.93
CA ALA A 45 -5.82 2.33 -9.02
C ALA A 45 -6.81 2.95 -10.02
N GLU A 46 -7.86 2.23 -10.41
CA GLU A 46 -8.93 2.76 -11.28
C GLU A 46 -9.62 3.96 -10.64
N LYS A 47 -9.94 3.88 -9.34
CA LYS A 47 -10.55 5.00 -8.61
C LYS A 47 -9.64 6.24 -8.59
N LEU A 48 -8.34 6.06 -8.48
CA LEU A 48 -7.34 7.15 -8.53
C LEU A 48 -7.10 7.73 -9.92
N GLN A 49 -7.53 7.05 -10.98
CA GLN A 49 -7.50 7.56 -12.34
C GLN A 49 -8.82 8.24 -12.74
N SER A 50 -9.87 8.11 -11.93
CA SER A 50 -11.16 8.77 -12.15
C SER A 50 -11.17 10.25 -11.73
N ASP A 51 -12.21 10.98 -12.15
CA ASP A 51 -12.45 12.38 -11.76
C ASP A 51 -12.60 12.59 -10.25
N GLN A 52 -12.81 11.51 -9.47
CA GLN A 52 -12.92 11.56 -8.02
C GLN A 52 -11.58 11.33 -7.30
N SER A 53 -10.47 11.30 -8.04
CA SER A 53 -9.15 10.91 -7.51
C SER A 53 -8.68 11.78 -6.35
N GLU A 54 -8.86 13.11 -6.39
CA GLU A 54 -8.44 14.01 -5.32
C GLU A 54 -9.20 13.73 -4.01
N ARG A 55 -10.52 13.59 -4.09
CA ARG A 55 -11.35 13.27 -2.93
C ARG A 55 -11.01 11.89 -2.36
N ALA A 56 -10.77 10.90 -3.22
CA ALA A 56 -10.35 9.57 -2.79
C ALA A 56 -8.99 9.62 -2.06
N ARG A 57 -7.99 10.32 -2.63
CA ARG A 57 -6.67 10.50 -2.00
C ARG A 57 -6.78 11.16 -0.62
N ALA A 58 -7.54 12.25 -0.52
CA ALA A 58 -7.70 12.98 0.74
C ALA A 58 -8.34 12.09 1.84
N LEU A 59 -9.42 11.37 1.50
CA LEU A 59 -10.10 10.48 2.43
C LEU A 59 -9.20 9.34 2.89
N TRP A 60 -8.51 8.68 1.97
CA TRP A 60 -7.64 7.55 2.29
C TRP A 60 -6.41 7.97 3.07
N ALA A 61 -5.82 9.13 2.77
CA ALA A 61 -4.70 9.68 3.54
C ALA A 61 -5.11 9.96 4.99
N ALA A 62 -6.28 10.57 5.21
CA ALA A 62 -6.79 10.81 6.56
C ALA A 62 -7.04 9.51 7.32
N LYS A 63 -7.70 8.53 6.68
CA LYS A 63 -7.97 7.21 7.28
C LYS A 63 -6.68 6.45 7.60
N GLY A 64 -5.72 6.45 6.66
CA GLY A 64 -4.43 5.78 6.83
C GLY A 64 -3.60 6.39 7.94
N LYS A 65 -3.56 7.73 8.03
CA LYS A 65 -2.88 8.43 9.13
C LYS A 65 -3.47 8.05 10.49
N TYR A 66 -4.80 8.10 10.62
CA TYR A 66 -5.48 7.70 11.84
C TYR A 66 -5.18 6.24 12.23
N ALA A 67 -5.25 5.31 11.26
CA ALA A 67 -4.95 3.90 11.52
C ALA A 67 -3.50 3.68 11.96
N LEU A 68 -2.54 4.43 11.41
CA LEU A 68 -1.12 4.32 11.80
C LEU A 68 -0.83 4.92 13.18
N GLU A 69 -1.58 5.94 13.61
CA GLU A 69 -1.44 6.55 14.94
C GLU A 69 -2.04 5.70 16.05
N ASN A 70 -2.96 4.79 15.71
CA ASN A 70 -3.73 3.96 16.67
C ASN A 70 -3.41 2.46 16.57
N ASP A 71 -2.33 2.09 15.87
CA ASP A 71 -1.80 0.72 15.80
C ASP A 71 -0.61 0.55 16.73
#